data_AF-A0A1Y0ITZ5-F1
#
_entry.id   AF-A0A1Y0ITZ5-F1
#
_cell.length_a   1.000
_cell.length_b   1.000
_cell.length_c   1.000
_cell.angle_alpha   90.00
_cell.angle_beta   90.00
_cell.angle_gamma   90.00
#
_symmetry.space_group_name_H-M   'P 1'
#
loop_
_entity.id
_entity.type
_entity.pdbx_description
1 polymer ?
#
loop_
_entity_poly.entity_id
_entity_poly.type
_entity_poly.pdbx_seq_one_letter_code
_entity_poly.pdbx_strand_id
1 'polypeptide(L)' 'MFIGIYTLDATLPVKGYYAVTALFLVMSSFVLQKTIRDNQEDDERNPPPPSEAPQA' A
#
# COMPACT_ATOMS: atom_id res chain seq x y z
N MET A 1 0.93 5.61 14.60
CA MET A 1 1.83 4.50 14.95
C MET A 1 2.96 4.91 15.91
N PHE A 2 3.63 6.04 15.71
CA PHE A 2 4.84 6.39 16.49
C PHE A 2 4.64 6.47 18.01
N ILE A 3 3.55 7.10 18.48
CA ILE A 3 3.28 7.22 19.93
C ILE A 3 3.19 5.86 20.63
N GLY A 4 2.55 4.86 20.00
CA GLY A 4 2.43 3.52 20.57
C GLY A 4 3.74 2.71 20.58
N ILE A 5 4.67 2.99 19.65
CA ILE A 5 6.00 2.37 19.67
C ILE A 5 6.87 3.00 20.77
N TYR A 6 6.71 4.30 21.04
CA TYR A 6 7.45 5.01 22.09
C TYR A 6 7.03 4.61 23.51
N THR A 7 5.74 4.41 23.76
CA THR A 7 5.24 3.97 25.07
C THR A 7 5.35 2.46 25.30
N LEU A 8 5.70 1.67 24.28
CA LEU A 8 5.83 0.22 24.43
C LEU A 8 7.07 -0.12 25.28
N ASP A 9 6.88 -0.80 26.40
CA ASP A 9 7.99 -1.34 27.19
C ASP A 9 8.42 -2.70 26.62
N ALA A 10 9.14 -2.65 25.51
CA ALA A 10 9.63 -3.83 24.80
C ALA A 10 11.14 -3.74 24.54
N THR A 11 11.78 -4.90 24.44
CA THR A 11 13.21 -5.02 24.13
C THR A 11 13.53 -4.38 22.77
N LEU A 12 14.74 -3.83 22.63
CA LEU A 12 15.23 -3.17 21.40
C LEU A 12 14.91 -3.90 20.07
N PRO A 13 15.07 -5.24 19.96
CA PRO A 13 14.74 -5.97 18.73
C PRO A 13 13.25 -5.89 18.35
N VAL A 14 12.37 -5.97 19.34
CA VAL A 14 10.91 -5.95 19.14
C VAL A 14 10.46 -4.55 18.70
N LYS A 15 11.02 -3.49 19.31
CA LYS A 15 10.77 -2.11 18.88
C LYS A 15 11.23 -1.86 17.44
N GLY A 16 12.40 -2.38 17.07
CA GLY A 16 12.93 -2.31 15.72
C GLY A 16 12.03 -3.00 14.69
N TYR A 17 11.50 -4.18 15.03
CA TYR A 17 10.56 -4.90 14.17
C TYR A 17 9.31 -4.06 13.87
N TYR A 18 8.67 -3.49 14.90
CA TYR A 18 7.49 -2.64 14.69
C TYR A 18 7.78 -1.37 13.88
N ALA A 19 8.96 -0.78 14.04
CA ALA A 19 9.36 0.38 13.23
C ALA A 19 9.53 0.02 11.75
N VAL A 20 10.18 -1.10 11.44
CA VAL A 20 10.37 -1.58 10.06
C VAL A 20 9.03 -1.98 9.45
N THR A 21 8.18 -2.71 10.18
CA THR A 21 6.84 -3.06 9.71
C THR A 21 5.98 -1.84 9.44
N ALA A 22 6.03 -0.82 10.30
CA ALA A 22 5.30 0.44 10.08
C ALA A 22 5.78 1.16 8.82
N LEU A 23 7.10 1.22 8.59
CA LEU A 23 7.67 1.80 7.37
C LEU A 23 7.24 1.02 6.12
N PHE A 24 7.30 -0.31 6.18
CA PHE A 24 6.90 -1.18 5.07
C PHE A 24 5.41 -1.06 4.75
N LEU A 25 4.57 -0.96 5.78
CA LEU A 25 3.12 -0.75 5.64
C LEU A 25 2.81 0.57 4.93
N VAL A 26 3.50 1.64 5.32
CA VAL A 26 3.33 2.96 4.69
C VAL A 26 3.76 2.90 3.22
N MET A 27 4.94 2.34 2.92
CA MET A 27 5.42 2.18 1.55
C MET A 27 4.47 1.32 0.71
N SER A 28 3.98 0.21 1.26
CA SER A 28 3.01 -0.66 0.60
C SER A 28 1.72 0.09 0.26
N SER A 29 1.21 0.92 1.16
CA SER A 29 0.03 1.75 0.92
C SER A 29 0.25 2.76 -0.21
N PHE A 30 1.43 3.40 -0.28
CA PHE A 30 1.76 4.33 -1.37
C PHE A 30 1.87 3.61 -2.72
N VAL A 31 2.53 2.45 -2.78
CA VAL A 31 2.63 1.65 -4.00
C VAL A 31 1.26 1.19 -4.47
N LEU A 32 0.40 0.73 -3.56
CA LEU A 32 -0.95 0.30 -3.90
C LEU A 32 -1.78 1.44 -4.52
N GLN A 33 -1.72 2.63 -3.93
CA GLN A 33 -2.39 3.81 -4.49
C GLN A 33 -1.87 4.16 -5.89
N LYS A 34 -0.56 4.01 -6.12
CA LYS A 34 0.03 4.19 -7.45
C LYS A 34 -0.48 3.13 -8.42
N THR A 35 -0.45 1.85 -8.06
CA THR A 35 -0.93 0.76 -8.91
C THR A 35 -2.40 0.94 -9.29
N ILE A 36 -3.27 1.35 -8.36
CA ILE A 36 -4.69 1.59 -8.66
C ILE A 36 -4.83 2.74 -9.66
N ARG A 37 -4.11 3.86 -9.46
CA ARG A 37 -4.14 4.99 -10.39
C ARG A 37 -3.60 4.59 -11.76
N ASP A 38 -2.45 3.92 -11.80
CA ASP A 38 -1.81 3.50 -13.04
C ASP A 38 -2.74 2.56 -13.83
N ASN A 39 -3.44 1.62 -13.17
CA ASN A 39 -4.44 0.77 -13.82
C ASN A 39 -5.64 1.55 -14.38
N GLN A 40 -6.12 2.57 -13.65
CA GLN A 40 -7.20 3.44 -14.14
C GLN A 40 -6.78 4.25 -15.36
N GLU A 41 -5.58 4.82 -15.34
CA GLU A 41 -5.01 5.56 -16.48
C GLU A 41 -4.78 4.64 -17.69
N ASP A 42 -4.38 3.38 -17.46
CA ASP A 42 -4.22 2.37 -18.51
C ASP A 42 -5.55 1.97 -19.15
N ASP A 43 -6.61 1.77 -18.35
CA ASP A 43 -7.97 1.47 -18.85
C ASP A 43 -8.53 2.63 -19.69
N GLU A 44 -8.28 3.88 -19.29
CA GLU A 44 -8.69 5.08 -20.06
C GLU A 44 -7.89 5.24 -21.36
N ARG A 45 -6.58 4.97 -21.31
CA ARG A 45 -5.68 5.14 -22.47
C ARG A 45 -5.82 4.03 -23.50
N ASN A 46 -6.07 2.80 -23.07
CA ASN A 46 -6.21 1.64 -23.92
C ASN A 46 -7.49 0.88 -23.55
N PRO A 47 -8.66 1.38 -23.99
CA PRO A 47 -9.93 0.78 -23.61
C PRO A 47 -9.98 -0.69 -24.05
N PRO A 48 -10.45 -1.60 -23.19
CA PRO A 48 -10.53 -3.00 -23.54
C PRO A 48 -11.47 -3.18 -24.74
N PRO A 49 -11.17 -4.14 -25.63
CA PRO A 49 -12.06 -4.45 -26.74
C PRO A 49 -13.46 -4.82 -26.19
N PRO A 50 -14.54 -4.60 -26.98
CA PRO A 50 -15.92 -4.79 -26.50
C PRO A 50 -16.24 -6.17 -25.91
N SER A 51 -15.41 -7.18 -26.17
CA SER A 51 -15.53 -8.54 -25.62
C SER A 51 -15.05 -8.69 -24.17
N GLU A 52 -14.20 -7.79 -23.67
CA GLU A 52 -13.54 -7.87 -22.36
C GLU A 52 -13.97 -6.76 -21.39
N ALA A 53 -14.78 -5.79 -21.85
CA ALA A 53 -15.36 -4.80 -20.97
C ALA A 53 -16.12 -5.50 -19.81
N PRO A 54 -15.90 -5.10 -18.56
CA PRO A 54 -16.69 -5.61 -17.44
C PRO A 54 -18.18 -5.41 -17.77
N GLN A 55 -18.91 -6.51 -17.99
CA GLN A 55 -20.35 -6.45 -18.17
C GLN A 55 -20.92 -5.99 -16.82
N ALA A 56 -21.26 -4.71 -16.74
CA ALA A 56 -21.91 -4.10 -15.59
C ALA A 56 -23.31 -4.71 -15.36
#